data_AF-A0A1S3M2C2-F1
#
_entry.id   AF-A0A1S3M2C2-F1
#
_cell.length_a   1.000
_cell.length_b   1.000
_cell.length_c   1.000
_cell.angle_alpha   90.00
_cell.angle_beta   90.00
_cell.angle_gamma   90.00
#
_symmetry.space_group_name_H-M   'P 1'
#
loop_
_entity.id
_entity.type
_entity.pdbx_description
1 polymer ?
#
loop_
_entity_poly.entity_id
_entity_poly.type
_entity_poly.pdbx_seq_one_letter_code
_entity_poly.pdbx_strand_id
1 'polypeptide(L)'
;MSDEAVFETIEEVNKHISHVEESTCVKYISYRVDKRFNDQGWKPQDHKNRLYWEWKYGKGTPSIPFDGIPFMFIGHKLMGCHRGRAKCGFKKRQELEDQREKDGKEKRNLLLKTKKVACPAVFTISRIVKFPGFKLEKDTSRLRRVMSISIKQALQTDPASVQWKIQYFLKIPSVTDHKGHPIGKGADQMDDRVKGYIRALRG
;
A
#
# COMPACT_ATOMS: atom_id res chain seq x y z
N MET A 1 -1.32 -17.68 -4.11
CA MET A 1 -1.65 -17.28 -2.73
C MET A 1 -1.03 -15.91 -2.51
N SER A 2 -1.74 -14.96 -1.90
CA SER A 2 -1.11 -13.68 -1.55
C SER A 2 -0.18 -13.93 -0.38
N ASP A 3 1.09 -13.55 -0.52
CA ASP A 3 2.05 -13.69 0.58
C ASP A 3 1.84 -12.52 1.55
N GLU A 4 1.63 -12.88 2.81
CA GLU A 4 1.53 -11.93 3.92
C GLU A 4 2.86 -11.93 4.67
N ALA A 5 3.45 -10.75 4.82
CA ALA A 5 4.73 -10.56 5.50
C ALA A 5 4.60 -9.50 6.59
N VAL A 6 5.35 -9.69 7.68
CA VAL A 6 5.35 -8.79 8.85
C VAL A 6 6.76 -8.27 9.09
N PHE A 7 6.90 -6.97 9.31
CA PHE A 7 8.16 -6.27 9.55
C PHE A 7 8.05 -5.31 10.73
N GLU A 8 9.17 -4.97 11.35
CA GLU A 8 9.23 -4.07 12.50
C GLU A 8 9.57 -2.63 12.08
N THR A 9 10.31 -2.47 10.99
CA THR A 9 10.80 -1.18 10.52
C THR A 9 10.34 -0.87 9.09
N ILE A 10 10.30 0.41 8.73
CA ILE A 10 9.93 0.83 7.36
C ILE A 10 11.06 0.52 6.37
N GLU A 11 12.30 0.47 6.85
CA GLU A 11 13.51 0.11 6.11
C GLU A 11 13.44 -1.34 5.62
N GLU A 12 13.04 -2.28 6.50
CA GLU A 12 12.79 -3.67 6.14
C GLU A 12 11.71 -3.80 5.08
N VAL A 13 10.61 -3.05 5.23
CA VAL A 13 9.52 -3.00 4.25
C VAL A 13 10.03 -2.51 2.90
N ASN A 14 10.82 -1.44 2.87
CA ASN A 14 11.38 -0.89 1.64
C ASN A 14 12.35 -1.88 0.98
N LYS A 15 13.20 -2.56 1.75
CA LYS A 15 14.09 -3.61 1.24
C LYS A 15 13.30 -4.77 0.64
N HIS A 16 12.22 -5.18 1.31
CA HIS A 16 11.36 -6.24 0.82
C HIS A 16 10.61 -5.84 -0.46
N ILE A 17 10.12 -4.60 -0.56
CA ILE A 17 9.54 -4.06 -1.79
C ILE A 17 10.56 -4.15 -2.93
N SER A 18 11.80 -3.66 -2.72
CA SER A 18 12.85 -3.73 -3.74
C SER A 18 13.11 -5.16 -4.21
N HIS A 19 13.18 -6.11 -3.28
CA HIS A 19 13.35 -7.53 -3.61
C HIS A 19 12.18 -8.09 -4.44
N VAL A 20 10.94 -7.74 -4.10
CA VAL A 20 9.76 -8.14 -4.89
C VAL A 20 9.79 -7.50 -6.29
N GLU A 21 10.19 -6.23 -6.39
CA GLU A 21 10.32 -5.54 -7.68
C GLU A 21 11.40 -6.17 -8.57
N GLU A 22 12.53 -6.58 -8.00
CA GLU A 22 13.62 -7.25 -8.70
C GLU A 22 13.21 -8.64 -9.18
N SER A 23 12.61 -9.44 -8.29
CA SER A 23 12.21 -10.83 -8.61
C SER A 23 11.08 -10.88 -9.64
N THR A 24 10.12 -9.96 -9.59
CA THR A 24 8.98 -9.91 -10.53
C THR A 24 9.25 -9.05 -11.76
N CYS A 25 10.31 -8.24 -11.75
CA CYS A 25 10.55 -7.17 -12.72
C CYS A 25 9.38 -6.17 -12.83
N VAL A 26 8.58 -6.00 -11.77
CA VAL A 26 7.45 -5.07 -11.74
C VAL A 26 7.71 -3.96 -10.74
N LYS A 27 7.70 -2.71 -11.20
CA LYS A 27 7.73 -1.53 -10.34
C LYS A 27 6.35 -1.18 -9.78
N TYR A 28 6.32 -0.72 -8.53
CA TYR A 28 5.13 -0.22 -7.85
C TYR A 28 5.20 1.30 -7.66
N ILE A 29 4.04 1.96 -7.72
CA ILE A 29 3.91 3.40 -7.54
C ILE A 29 2.89 3.65 -6.43
N SER A 30 3.21 4.52 -5.48
CA SER A 30 2.29 4.91 -4.41
C SER A 30 0.99 5.45 -5.00
N TYR A 31 -0.14 4.82 -4.67
CA TYR A 31 -1.49 5.19 -5.09
C TYR A 31 -2.13 6.14 -4.09
N ARG A 32 -2.13 5.71 -2.84
CA ARG A 32 -2.72 6.40 -1.69
C ARG A 32 -1.84 6.15 -0.48
N VAL A 33 -1.68 7.18 0.33
CA VAL A 33 -1.01 7.10 1.63
C VAL A 33 -1.91 7.82 2.62
N ASP A 34 -2.31 7.15 3.69
CA ASP A 34 -3.06 7.81 4.75
C ASP A 34 -2.17 8.81 5.49
N LYS A 35 -2.77 9.91 5.97
CA LYS A 35 -2.07 11.07 6.54
C LYS A 35 -1.03 10.70 7.61
N ARG A 36 -1.37 9.75 8.49
CA ARG A 36 -0.54 9.33 9.63
C ARG A 36 0.45 8.21 9.30
N PHE A 37 0.41 7.64 8.10
CA PHE A 37 1.24 6.47 7.76
C PHE A 37 2.75 6.78 7.86
N ASN A 38 3.18 7.97 7.45
CA ASN A 38 4.60 8.40 7.52
C ASN A 38 4.91 9.26 8.76
N ASP A 39 3.95 9.44 9.68
CA ASP A 39 4.16 10.26 10.86
C ASP A 39 5.03 9.50 11.88
N GLN A 40 6.29 9.92 12.01
CA GLN A 40 7.25 9.33 12.96
C GLN A 40 7.00 9.79 14.39
N GLY A 41 6.37 10.96 14.57
CA GLY A 41 5.98 11.49 15.86
C GLY A 41 4.64 10.95 16.35
N TRP A 42 3.99 10.08 15.58
CA TRP A 42 2.71 9.50 15.94
C TRP A 42 2.82 8.71 17.25
N LYS A 43 1.91 9.01 18.17
CA LYS A 43 1.78 8.29 19.44
C LYS A 43 0.33 7.88 19.64
N PRO A 44 0.06 6.78 20.36
CA PRO A 44 -1.28 6.42 20.77
C PRO A 44 -1.78 7.47 21.78
N GLN A 45 -2.50 8.48 21.30
CA GLN A 45 -3.01 9.59 22.14
C GLN A 45 -4.53 9.62 22.23
N ASP A 46 -5.22 8.84 21.39
CA ASP A 46 -6.65 9.01 21.15
C ASP A 46 -7.41 7.79 21.67
N HIS A 47 -8.03 7.92 22.84
CA HIS A 47 -9.02 6.95 23.37
C HIS A 47 -10.17 6.69 22.38
N LYS A 48 -10.32 7.55 21.36
CA LYS A 48 -11.27 7.42 20.26
C LYS A 48 -10.82 6.42 19.19
N ASN A 49 -9.53 6.09 19.11
CA ASN A 49 -9.07 5.11 18.14
C ASN A 49 -9.65 3.73 18.46
N ARG A 50 -10.08 3.04 17.41
CA ARG A 50 -10.64 1.70 17.51
C ARG A 50 -9.52 0.69 17.74
N LEU A 51 -9.66 -0.11 18.80
CA LEU A 51 -8.82 -1.27 19.08
C LEU A 51 -9.35 -2.49 18.35
N TYR A 52 -8.43 -3.33 17.89
CA TYR A 52 -8.68 -4.57 17.20
C TYR A 52 -7.90 -5.70 17.85
N TRP A 53 -8.40 -6.92 17.70
CA TRP A 53 -7.80 -8.15 18.19
C TRP A 53 -7.37 -9.06 17.04
N GLU A 54 -8.07 -8.93 15.92
CA GLU A 54 -7.79 -9.56 14.65
C GLU A 54 -8.39 -8.68 13.55
N TRP A 55 -7.90 -8.84 12.33
CA TRP A 55 -8.43 -8.17 11.14
C TRP A 55 -8.47 -9.14 9.98
N LYS A 56 -9.64 -9.75 9.77
CA LYS A 56 -9.90 -10.68 8.66
C LYS A 56 -10.56 -10.00 7.45
N TYR A 57 -10.97 -8.74 7.59
CA TYR A 57 -11.88 -8.07 6.65
C TYR A 57 -11.23 -6.84 6.01
N GLY A 58 -10.95 -6.91 4.71
CA GLY A 58 -10.70 -5.70 3.91
C GLY A 58 -10.28 -6.06 2.49
N LYS A 59 -11.08 -5.67 1.49
CA LYS A 59 -10.67 -5.76 0.09
C LYS A 59 -9.39 -4.94 -0.09
N GLY A 60 -8.27 -5.65 -0.21
CA GLY A 60 -6.97 -5.06 -0.46
C GLY A 60 -6.13 -4.73 0.78
N THR A 61 -6.56 -5.02 2.01
CA THR A 61 -5.67 -4.93 3.19
C THR A 61 -5.14 -6.32 3.59
N PRO A 62 -3.93 -6.42 4.18
CA PRO A 62 -3.45 -7.68 4.75
C PRO A 62 -4.35 -8.16 5.89
N SER A 63 -4.45 -9.48 6.05
CA SER A 63 -5.05 -10.08 7.24
C SER A 63 -4.11 -9.90 8.42
N ILE A 64 -4.68 -9.73 9.61
CA ILE A 64 -3.94 -9.72 10.87
C ILE A 64 -4.57 -10.81 11.74
N PRO A 65 -3.88 -11.95 11.96
CA PRO A 65 -4.41 -13.03 12.76
C PRO A 65 -4.52 -12.63 14.23
N PHE A 66 -5.40 -13.33 14.97
CA PHE A 66 -5.46 -13.19 16.41
C PHE A 66 -4.23 -13.81 17.06
N ASP A 67 -3.46 -13.02 17.80
CA ASP A 67 -2.29 -13.47 18.58
C ASP A 67 -2.42 -13.14 20.08
N GLY A 68 -3.63 -12.74 20.49
CA GLY A 68 -3.93 -12.29 21.85
C GLY A 68 -3.45 -10.89 22.17
N ILE A 69 -2.78 -10.17 21.25
CA ILE A 69 -2.26 -8.82 21.48
C ILE A 69 -3.16 -7.79 20.76
N PRO A 70 -3.75 -6.83 21.49
CA PRO A 70 -4.58 -5.81 20.86
C PRO A 70 -3.74 -4.82 20.07
N PHE A 71 -4.33 -4.25 19.01
CA PHE A 71 -3.66 -3.32 18.12
C PHE A 71 -4.57 -2.20 17.60
N MET A 72 -3.96 -1.14 17.05
CA MET A 72 -4.63 -0.07 16.32
C MET A 72 -3.96 0.17 14.98
N PHE A 73 -4.74 0.58 13.97
CA PHE A 73 -4.20 1.08 12.72
C PHE A 73 -3.67 2.51 12.89
N ILE A 74 -2.43 2.73 12.46
CA ILE A 74 -1.87 4.07 12.27
C ILE A 74 -2.29 4.59 10.90
N GLY A 75 -2.21 3.74 9.87
CA GLY A 75 -2.70 4.03 8.53
C GLY A 75 -2.25 3.00 7.51
N HIS A 76 -2.64 3.23 6.25
CA HIS A 76 -2.29 2.37 5.13
C HIS A 76 -1.50 3.12 4.05
N LYS A 77 -0.64 2.39 3.34
CA LYS A 77 -0.01 2.79 2.09
C LYS A 77 -0.34 1.76 1.01
N LEU A 78 -1.01 2.21 -0.04
CA LEU A 78 -1.37 1.38 -1.20
C LEU A 78 -0.44 1.79 -2.34
N MET A 79 0.20 0.80 -2.96
CA MET A 79 1.06 0.99 -4.13
C MET A 79 0.56 0.08 -5.24
N GLY A 80 0.16 0.65 -6.37
CA GLY A 80 -0.27 -0.16 -7.51
C GLY A 80 0.85 -0.36 -8.52
N CYS A 81 0.71 -1.40 -9.34
CA CYS A 81 1.63 -1.66 -10.45
C CYS A 81 1.82 -0.39 -11.32
N HIS A 82 3.05 -0.16 -11.79
CA HIS A 82 3.36 0.97 -12.67
C HIS A 82 2.61 0.90 -14.01
N ARG A 83 2.13 -0.29 -14.42
CA ARG A 83 1.25 -0.52 -15.58
C ARG A 83 -0.24 -0.47 -15.24
N GLY A 84 -0.59 -0.11 -14.01
CA GLY A 84 -1.97 0.11 -13.56
C GLY A 84 -2.63 1.31 -14.24
N ARG A 85 -3.76 1.78 -13.68
CA ARG A 85 -4.49 2.91 -14.29
C ARG A 85 -3.68 4.20 -14.28
N ALA A 86 -3.87 5.03 -15.30
CA ALA A 86 -3.34 6.39 -15.30
C ALA A 86 -4.05 7.21 -14.21
N LYS A 87 -3.29 7.99 -13.43
CA LYS A 87 -3.80 8.78 -12.30
C LYS A 87 -4.37 10.15 -12.67
N CYS A 88 -4.71 10.41 -13.93
CA CYS A 88 -5.42 11.64 -14.24
C CYS A 88 -6.84 11.53 -13.67
N GLY A 89 -7.16 12.38 -12.70
CA GLY A 89 -8.54 12.52 -12.23
C GLY A 89 -9.45 12.93 -13.38
N PHE A 90 -10.71 12.52 -13.34
CA PHE A 90 -11.71 12.81 -14.38
C PHE A 90 -11.71 14.29 -14.79
N LYS A 91 -11.76 15.19 -13.80
CA LYS A 91 -11.73 16.65 -14.03
C LYS A 91 -10.49 17.13 -14.79
N LYS A 92 -9.30 16.65 -14.41
CA LYS A 92 -8.05 17.04 -15.09
C LYS A 92 -7.95 16.44 -16.50
N ARG A 93 -8.56 15.28 -16.72
CA ARG A 93 -8.66 14.72 -18.07
C ARG A 93 -9.58 15.57 -18.94
N GLN A 94 -10.75 15.92 -18.41
CA GLN A 94 -11.73 16.76 -19.07
C GLN A 94 -11.14 18.14 -19.40
N GLU A 95 -10.49 18.79 -18.43
CA GLU A 95 -9.81 20.07 -18.63
C GLU A 95 -8.73 20.01 -19.72
N LEU A 96 -7.95 18.92 -19.78
CA LEU A 96 -6.95 18.71 -20.83
C LEU A 96 -7.59 18.42 -22.20
N GLU A 97 -8.78 17.82 -22.24
CA GLU A 97 -9.55 17.58 -23.46
C GLU A 97 -10.16 18.89 -23.96
N ASP A 98 -10.83 19.66 -23.09
CA ASP A 98 -11.41 20.97 -23.38
C ASP A 98 -10.33 21.97 -23.87
N GLN A 99 -9.15 21.95 -23.24
CA GLN A 99 -8.04 22.82 -23.64
C GLN A 99 -7.46 22.43 -25.00
N ARG A 100 -7.45 21.14 -25.36
CA ARG A 100 -7.04 20.69 -26.69
C ARG A 100 -8.02 21.09 -27.78
N GLU A 101 -9.32 21.02 -27.49
CA GLU A 101 -10.38 21.50 -28.40
C GLU A 101 -10.23 23.00 -28.64
N LYS A 102 -9.99 23.80 -27.59
CA LYS A 102 -9.75 25.25 -27.71
C LYS A 102 -8.48 25.59 -28.50
N ASP A 103 -7.39 24.83 -28.30
CA ASP A 103 -6.12 25.06 -28.98
C ASP A 103 -6.14 24.62 -30.47
N GLY A 104 -7.22 24.00 -30.95
CA GLY A 104 -7.31 23.46 -32.32
C GLY A 104 -6.27 22.37 -32.61
N LYS A 105 -5.65 21.80 -31.57
CA LYS A 105 -4.60 20.78 -31.72
C LYS A 105 -5.26 19.43 -31.99
N GLU A 106 -5.08 18.91 -33.19
CA GLU A 106 -5.46 17.53 -33.50
C GLU A 106 -4.90 16.57 -32.45
N LYS A 107 -5.68 15.54 -32.11
CA LYS A 107 -5.21 14.46 -31.25
C LYS A 107 -3.98 13.87 -31.93
N ARG A 108 -2.79 14.20 -31.40
CA ARG A 108 -1.55 13.54 -31.79
C ARG A 108 -1.81 12.04 -31.74
N ASN A 109 -1.82 11.40 -32.89
CA ASN A 109 -1.77 9.94 -32.99
C ASN A 109 -0.44 9.55 -32.35
N LEU A 110 -0.49 9.21 -31.06
CA LEU A 110 0.64 8.59 -30.41
C LEU A 110 0.86 7.30 -31.19
N LEU A 111 1.93 7.26 -31.98
CA LEU A 111 2.36 6.08 -32.73
C LEU A 111 2.55 4.84 -31.82
N LEU A 112 2.53 5.04 -30.50
CA LEU A 112 2.84 4.07 -29.47
C LEU A 112 1.65 3.87 -28.51
N LYS A 113 1.35 2.59 -28.23
CA LYS A 113 0.49 2.21 -27.12
C LYS A 113 1.15 2.64 -25.80
N THR A 114 0.39 3.27 -24.91
CA THR A 114 0.93 3.66 -23.59
C THR A 114 1.23 2.43 -22.74
N LYS A 115 2.24 2.50 -21.86
CA LYS A 115 2.56 1.41 -20.92
C LYS A 115 1.46 1.07 -19.91
N LYS A 116 0.41 1.90 -19.81
CA LYS A 116 -0.67 1.78 -18.83
C LYS A 116 -1.77 0.89 -19.41
N VAL A 117 -1.98 -0.28 -18.81
CA VAL A 117 -2.95 -1.30 -19.24
C VAL A 117 -4.06 -1.53 -18.22
N ALA A 118 -4.18 -0.65 -17.23
CA ALA A 118 -5.14 -0.76 -16.14
C ALA A 118 -4.99 -2.05 -15.29
N CYS A 119 -3.75 -2.53 -15.13
CA CYS A 119 -3.42 -3.63 -14.22
C CYS A 119 -4.01 -3.41 -12.81
N PRO A 120 -4.73 -4.40 -12.23
CA PRO A 120 -5.37 -4.27 -10.93
C PRO A 120 -4.48 -4.64 -9.75
N ALA A 121 -3.24 -5.11 -9.98
CA ALA A 121 -2.33 -5.51 -8.92
C ALA A 121 -2.00 -4.35 -7.97
N VAL A 122 -2.23 -4.58 -6.68
CA VAL A 122 -1.99 -3.62 -5.60
C VAL A 122 -1.22 -4.30 -4.48
N PHE A 123 -0.13 -3.64 -4.10
CA PHE A 123 0.66 -3.91 -2.93
C PHE A 123 0.18 -3.02 -1.79
N THR A 124 -0.20 -3.60 -0.66
CA THR A 124 -0.74 -2.85 0.48
C THR A 124 0.11 -3.04 1.71
N ILE A 125 0.36 -1.93 2.40
CA ILE A 125 1.14 -1.86 3.63
C ILE A 125 0.25 -1.27 4.71
N SER A 126 0.00 -2.02 5.77
CA SER A 126 -0.70 -1.57 6.97
C SER A 126 0.31 -1.30 8.07
N ARG A 127 0.43 -0.05 8.50
CA ARG A 127 1.21 0.31 9.68
C ARG A 127 0.29 0.26 10.89
N ILE A 128 0.60 -0.61 11.85
CA ILE A 128 -0.17 -0.79 13.07
C ILE A 128 0.71 -0.56 14.30
N VAL A 129 0.06 -0.34 15.44
CA VAL A 129 0.69 -0.41 16.75
C VAL A 129 0.05 -1.51 17.57
N LYS A 130 0.88 -2.35 18.20
CA LYS A 130 0.48 -3.40 19.14
C LYS A 130 0.75 -2.98 20.58
N PHE A 131 -0.01 -3.53 21.52
CA PHE A 131 0.11 -3.30 22.96
C PHE A 131 0.45 -4.59 23.72
N PRO A 132 1.72 -5.03 23.74
CA PRO A 132 2.11 -6.31 24.32
C PRO A 132 1.78 -6.46 25.81
N GLY A 133 1.82 -5.36 26.59
CA GLY A 133 1.48 -5.36 28.01
C GLY A 133 0.01 -5.67 28.32
N PHE A 134 -0.85 -5.75 27.29
CA PHE A 134 -2.28 -6.01 27.41
C PHE A 134 -2.69 -7.30 26.69
N LYS A 135 -1.75 -8.26 26.60
CA LYS A 135 -2.00 -9.57 25.98
C LYS A 135 -3.04 -10.36 26.78
N LEU A 136 -3.93 -11.05 26.06
CA LEU A 136 -4.88 -11.99 26.66
C LEU A 136 -4.30 -13.39 26.75
N GLU A 137 -4.49 -14.03 27.90
CA GLU A 137 -4.20 -15.47 28.07
C GLU A 137 -5.31 -16.35 27.49
N LYS A 138 -6.56 -15.90 27.59
CA LYS A 138 -7.74 -16.61 27.10
C LYS A 138 -8.56 -15.71 26.20
N ASP A 139 -9.00 -16.25 25.07
CA ASP A 139 -9.83 -15.52 24.13
C ASP A 139 -11.30 -15.59 24.52
N THR A 140 -11.79 -14.55 25.20
CA THR A 140 -13.23 -14.39 25.46
C THR A 140 -13.67 -12.95 25.17
N SER A 141 -14.91 -12.77 24.72
CA SER A 141 -15.47 -11.45 24.43
C SER A 141 -15.45 -10.51 25.64
N ARG A 142 -15.67 -11.05 26.85
CA ARG A 142 -15.59 -10.29 28.11
C ARG A 142 -14.17 -9.78 28.35
N LEU A 143 -13.16 -10.64 28.23
CA LEU A 143 -11.76 -10.26 28.43
C LEU A 143 -11.30 -9.24 27.37
N ARG A 144 -11.64 -9.46 26.10
CA ARG A 144 -11.38 -8.49 25.02
C ARG A 144 -11.95 -7.11 25.35
N ARG A 145 -13.18 -7.04 25.86
CA ARG A 145 -13.84 -5.77 26.23
C ARG A 145 -13.14 -5.10 27.42
N VAL A 146 -12.90 -5.84 28.50
CA VAL A 146 -12.23 -5.32 29.72
C VAL A 146 -10.85 -4.79 29.36
N MET A 147 -10.08 -5.55 28.60
CA MET A 147 -8.72 -5.17 28.20
C MET A 147 -8.72 -3.94 27.27
N SER A 148 -9.68 -3.85 26.35
CA SER A 148 -9.83 -2.65 25.49
C SER A 148 -10.14 -1.39 26.30
N ILE A 149 -10.94 -1.51 27.37
CA ILE A 149 -11.23 -0.40 28.29
C ILE A 149 -9.97 -0.04 29.08
N SER A 150 -9.26 -1.02 29.61
CA SER A 150 -8.01 -0.83 30.38
C SER A 150 -6.94 -0.09 29.57
N ILE A 151 -6.73 -0.47 28.30
CA ILE A 151 -5.79 0.24 27.40
C ILE A 151 -6.21 1.70 27.23
N LYS A 152 -7.49 1.95 26.97
CA LYS A 152 -7.99 3.32 26.77
C LYS A 152 -7.83 4.17 28.04
N GLN A 153 -8.08 3.59 29.21
CA GLN A 153 -7.87 4.25 30.49
C GLN A 153 -6.38 4.55 30.72
N ALA A 154 -5.50 3.57 30.52
CA ALA A 154 -4.07 3.76 30.67
C ALA A 154 -3.52 4.85 29.73
N LEU A 155 -3.97 4.87 28.47
CA LEU A 155 -3.65 5.92 27.50
C LEU A 155 -4.23 7.30 27.86
N GLN A 156 -5.25 7.37 28.71
CA GLN A 156 -5.81 8.64 29.20
C GLN A 156 -5.10 9.14 30.46
N THR A 157 -4.77 8.24 31.39
CA THR A 157 -4.22 8.60 32.70
C THR A 157 -2.71 8.77 32.67
N ASP A 158 -2.00 7.84 32.03
CA ASP A 158 -0.55 7.85 31.94
C ASP A 158 -0.09 7.21 30.63
N PRO A 159 -0.12 7.96 29.51
CA PRO A 159 0.29 7.44 28.21
C PRO A 159 1.76 6.96 28.18
N ALA A 160 2.61 7.43 29.10
CA ALA A 160 4.03 7.11 29.11
C ALA A 160 4.32 5.70 29.66
N SER A 161 3.48 5.16 30.54
CA SER A 161 3.62 3.78 31.04
C SER A 161 3.10 2.72 30.09
N VAL A 162 2.31 3.10 29.07
CA VAL A 162 1.78 2.15 28.08
C VAL A 162 2.88 1.74 27.10
N GLN A 163 3.34 0.50 27.20
CA GLN A 163 4.27 -0.08 26.23
C GLN A 163 3.56 -0.43 24.92
N TRP A 164 4.16 -0.02 23.80
CA TRP A 164 3.64 -0.30 22.47
C TRP A 164 4.76 -0.54 21.45
N LYS A 165 4.45 -1.28 20.39
CA LYS A 165 5.38 -1.61 19.30
C LYS A 165 4.72 -1.41 17.94
N ILE A 166 5.45 -0.78 17.02
CA ILE A 166 5.00 -0.64 15.63
C ILE A 166 5.27 -1.95 14.88
N GLN A 167 4.32 -2.33 14.02
CA GLN A 167 4.51 -3.42 13.05
C GLN A 167 3.91 -3.03 11.70
N TYR A 168 4.47 -3.59 10.65
CA TYR A 168 4.02 -3.41 9.27
C TYR A 168 3.54 -4.74 8.73
N PHE A 169 2.26 -4.80 8.36
CA PHE A 169 1.67 -5.96 7.68
C PHE A 169 1.57 -5.67 6.20
N LEU A 170 2.04 -6.59 5.36
CA LEU A 170 2.06 -6.45 3.92
C LEU A 170 1.12 -7.45 3.27
N LYS A 171 0.41 -6.97 2.25
CA LYS A 171 -0.29 -7.82 1.28
C LYS A 171 0.36 -7.64 -0.08
N ILE A 172 1.04 -8.67 -0.53
CA ILE A 172 1.79 -8.67 -1.77
C ILE A 172 0.91 -9.25 -2.88
N PRO A 173 0.76 -8.56 -4.03
CA PRO A 173 0.02 -9.12 -5.15
C PRO A 173 0.81 -10.29 -5.73
N SER A 174 0.12 -11.39 -5.94
CA SER A 174 0.67 -12.55 -6.64
C SER A 174 0.90 -12.22 -8.11
N VAL A 175 1.70 -13.04 -8.79
CA VAL A 175 1.91 -12.94 -10.25
C VAL A 175 0.57 -12.96 -11.00
N THR A 176 -0.40 -13.76 -10.54
CA THR A 176 -1.73 -13.87 -11.15
C THR A 176 -2.63 -12.64 -10.96
N ASP A 177 -2.31 -11.76 -10.01
CA ASP A 177 -3.05 -10.52 -9.79
C ASP A 177 -2.74 -9.45 -10.85
N HIS A 178 -1.65 -9.61 -11.59
CA HIS A 178 -1.32 -8.73 -12.69
C HIS A 178 -2.04 -9.14 -13.95
N LYS A 179 -2.73 -8.19 -14.58
CA LYS A 179 -3.57 -8.43 -15.77
C LYS A 179 -3.21 -7.46 -16.88
N GLY A 180 -3.22 -7.97 -18.11
CA GLY A 180 -3.00 -7.17 -19.33
C GLY A 180 -1.54 -6.82 -19.63
N HIS A 181 -0.57 -7.40 -18.91
CA HIS A 181 0.86 -7.28 -19.24
C HIS A 181 1.65 -8.51 -18.78
N PRO A 182 2.78 -8.83 -19.45
CA PRO A 182 3.70 -9.86 -19.01
C PRO A 182 4.40 -9.49 -17.69
N ILE A 183 4.92 -10.50 -17.00
CA ILE A 183 5.76 -10.39 -15.78
C ILE A 183 7.10 -11.07 -16.05
N GLY A 184 8.16 -10.57 -15.43
CA GLY A 184 9.49 -11.19 -15.46
C GLY A 184 10.41 -10.61 -16.55
N LYS A 185 11.55 -11.27 -16.75
CA LYS A 185 12.61 -10.83 -17.65
C LYS A 185 12.06 -10.66 -19.07
N GLY A 186 12.15 -9.44 -19.60
CA GLY A 186 11.66 -9.08 -20.93
C GLY A 186 10.30 -8.37 -20.97
N ALA A 187 9.60 -8.22 -19.84
CA ALA A 187 8.32 -7.52 -19.79
C ALA A 187 8.42 -6.00 -20.08
N ASP A 188 9.59 -5.40 -19.82
CA ASP A 188 9.90 -3.98 -20.03
C ASP A 188 10.75 -3.71 -21.29
N GLN A 189 10.73 -4.62 -22.28
CA GLN A 189 11.43 -4.35 -23.54
C GLN A 189 10.85 -3.11 -24.24
N MET A 190 11.75 -2.20 -24.64
CA MET A 190 11.40 -1.06 -25.50
C MET A 190 10.88 -1.58 -26.84
N ASP A 191 9.82 -0.93 -27.33
CA ASP A 191 9.27 -1.15 -28.67
C ASP A 191 10.38 -0.98 -29.73
N ASP A 192 10.48 -1.92 -30.67
CA ASP A 192 11.54 -1.93 -31.68
C ASP A 192 11.50 -0.69 -32.57
N ARG A 193 10.34 -0.05 -32.73
CA ARG A 193 10.20 1.25 -33.43
C ARG A 193 10.95 2.36 -32.71
N VAL A 194 10.93 2.36 -31.37
CA VAL A 194 11.68 3.33 -30.54
C VAL A 194 13.17 3.05 -30.62
N LYS A 195 13.57 1.77 -30.58
CA LYS A 195 14.98 1.40 -30.81
C LYS A 195 15.47 1.83 -32.19
N GLY A 196 14.61 1.75 -33.21
CA GLY A 196 14.88 2.26 -34.55
C GLY A 196 15.05 3.79 -34.56
N TYR A 197 14.12 4.52 -33.97
CA TYR A 197 14.17 5.99 -33.89
C TYR A 197 15.39 6.51 -33.12
N ILE A 198 15.71 5.92 -31.96
CA ILE A 198 16.91 6.30 -31.18
C ILE A 198 18.19 6.02 -31.96
N ARG A 199 18.25 4.90 -32.71
CA ARG A 199 19.39 4.61 -33.59
C ARG A 199 19.52 5.65 -34.70
N ALA A 200 18.42 6.05 -35.32
CA ALA A 200 18.39 7.05 -36.38
C ALA A 200 18.72 8.49 -35.91
N LEU A 201 18.54 8.80 -34.62
CA LEU A 201 18.96 10.09 -34.04
C LEU A 201 20.43 10.13 -33.59
N ARG A 202 21.09 8.98 -33.55
CA ARG A 202 22.48 8.82 -33.08
C ARG A 202 23.48 8.47 -34.19
N GLY A 203 22.98 8.23 -35.41
CA GLY A 203 23.78 8.14 -36.63
C GLY A 203 23.55 9.39 -37.48
#